data_AF-A0A4Y9ZTS2-F1
#
_entry.id   AF-A0A4Y9ZTS2-F1
#
_cell.length_a   1.000
_cell.length_b   1.000
_cell.length_c   1.000
_cell.angle_alpha   90.00
_cell.angle_beta   90.00
_cell.angle_gamma   90.00
#
_symmetry.space_group_name_H-M   'P 1'
#
loop_
_entity.id
_entity.type
_entity.pdbx_description
1 polymer ?
#
loop_
_entity_poly.entity_id
_entity_poly.type
_entity_poly.pdbx_seq_one_letter_code
_entity_poly.pdbx_strand_id
1 'polypeptide(L)'
;MEASSSSSSSSLQKRPDLDRNSLHSKHDADVDSIELPISSPRPPPRWSTRLDKHVAARYPALHTRAKRLIAYVKGPGPRHDIPEPSPCLQLTWTVGRTTFTLPMEANFIRRTHHLTSPWLLAVLAAAYIIGVAFFVRAQSFEVPEESFIGCTAAYWSANDGCGLDGQVCAPFTNTTFDFRCPAQCASVILQNPRTIGDEQMNFQPLIVGGGDDQQTYRGDSFICAAALQAGLISDSRGGCGTINLVGNFTDFLPRSAHGLTSIGFPSVFPLSFRFSPSPPFGNCADLRNEALVLNVIITALLFMVLRPKPVVLFWCLVCIGYWHVTLFSQPRSNPPDLADGFGTFLPTLFICYAFWRLAYRFVLPVFATKMPLEGAVWYLGPYWVTVLENMTLDKIPISRLTPADIRAQPGGLTALIIIIIVVVVIAVNQVRVIRKTGWLPHYLFWYIAGGLVLMVLALLPSLNLRIHHYIIAMALIPGTAFPTRLSAIYQGLLLGMFLNGAAAWGFDSILQTAAQLRRDAPIGSALPTFLTNSTTFNASIPFNNQTIFWQTFPDGQGWDGFALLVDDVERYVGTALNYSLTALETGIPHFFRLAFTNSGTAGPS
;
A
#
# COMPACT_ATOMS: atom_id res chain seq x y z
N MET A 1 32.93 -40.42 -25.67
CA MET A 1 31.91 -41.48 -25.49
C MET A 1 30.56 -40.79 -25.68
N GLU A 2 30.11 -40.64 -26.93
CA GLU A 2 29.26 -41.61 -27.65
C GLU A 2 27.98 -41.88 -26.84
N ALA A 3 26.88 -41.18 -27.16
CA ALA A 3 25.89 -41.52 -28.18
C ALA A 3 25.08 -42.78 -27.85
N SER A 4 23.75 -42.64 -27.69
CA SER A 4 22.78 -43.35 -28.52
C SER A 4 21.33 -43.09 -28.11
N SER A 5 20.60 -42.56 -29.07
CA SER A 5 19.15 -42.59 -29.24
C SER A 5 18.64 -44.02 -29.50
N SER A 6 17.43 -44.35 -29.05
CA SER A 6 16.63 -45.40 -29.68
C SER A 6 15.14 -45.09 -29.62
N SER A 7 14.59 -44.79 -30.80
CA SER A 7 13.18 -44.87 -31.17
C SER A 7 12.73 -46.33 -31.30
N SER A 8 11.48 -46.63 -30.96
CA SER A 8 10.82 -47.86 -31.36
C SER A 8 9.35 -47.62 -31.68
N SER A 9 9.03 -47.82 -32.95
CA SER A 9 7.71 -47.86 -33.57
C SER A 9 7.13 -49.29 -33.52
N SER A 10 5.81 -49.42 -33.38
CA SER A 10 5.03 -50.62 -33.71
C SER A 10 3.61 -50.14 -34.01
N SER A 11 3.15 -50.14 -35.26
CA SER A 11 2.72 -51.23 -36.15
C SER A 11 1.19 -51.19 -36.28
N LEU A 12 0.75 -50.71 -37.45
CA LEU A 12 -0.61 -50.70 -37.96
C LEU A 12 -1.17 -52.13 -38.08
N GLN A 13 -2.44 -52.30 -37.70
CA GLN A 13 -3.27 -53.40 -38.17
C GLN A 13 -4.60 -52.86 -38.69
N LYS A 14 -4.91 -53.26 -39.92
CA LYS A 14 -5.93 -52.74 -40.84
C LYS A 14 -7.07 -53.75 -40.98
N ARG A 15 -8.33 -53.29 -41.02
CA ARG A 15 -9.50 -53.76 -41.82
C ARG A 15 -10.83 -53.25 -41.23
N PRO A 16 -11.94 -53.18 -42.01
CA PRO A 16 -12.10 -52.74 -43.40
C PRO A 16 -13.23 -51.70 -43.56
N ASP A 17 -13.31 -51.12 -44.77
CA ASP A 17 -14.30 -50.17 -45.26
C ASP A 17 -15.76 -50.63 -45.12
N LEU A 18 -16.67 -49.70 -44.79
CA LEU A 18 -18.07 -49.72 -45.19
C LEU A 18 -18.63 -48.27 -45.28
N ASP A 19 -18.96 -47.91 -46.51
CA ASP A 19 -19.93 -46.93 -47.01
C ASP A 19 -19.85 -45.45 -46.63
N ARG A 20 -19.20 -44.73 -47.54
CA ARG A 20 -19.31 -43.31 -47.82
C ARG A 20 -20.56 -43.07 -48.68
N ASN A 21 -21.65 -42.58 -48.09
CA ASN A 21 -22.64 -41.70 -48.73
C ASN A 21 -23.71 -41.23 -47.74
N SER A 22 -23.49 -40.09 -47.08
CA SER A 22 -24.57 -39.23 -46.59
C SER A 22 -24.02 -37.86 -46.16
N LEU A 23 -24.27 -36.87 -47.00
CA LEU A 23 -24.57 -35.47 -46.71
C LEU A 23 -23.64 -34.61 -45.82
N HIS A 24 -23.10 -33.57 -46.48
CA HIS A 24 -22.97 -32.20 -46.01
C HIS A 24 -23.71 -31.83 -44.72
N SER A 25 -22.96 -31.28 -43.74
CA SER A 25 -23.19 -29.98 -43.07
C SER A 25 -22.80 -30.01 -41.59
N LYS A 26 -22.11 -28.94 -41.15
CA LYS A 26 -21.78 -28.53 -39.76
C LYS A 26 -20.73 -29.33 -38.97
N HIS A 27 -19.54 -28.74 -38.89
CA HIS A 27 -18.63 -28.90 -37.76
C HIS A 27 -18.37 -27.52 -37.14
N ASP A 28 -19.22 -27.14 -36.19
CA ASP A 28 -18.81 -26.41 -34.98
C ASP A 28 -19.12 -27.39 -33.85
N ALA A 29 -18.08 -28.03 -33.31
CA ALA A 29 -18.22 -28.99 -32.23
C ALA A 29 -18.42 -28.22 -30.91
N ASP A 30 -19.63 -28.34 -30.36
CA ASP A 30 -19.91 -28.23 -28.94
C ASP A 30 -18.88 -29.07 -28.16
N VAL A 31 -18.12 -28.42 -27.28
CA VAL A 31 -17.48 -29.13 -26.17
C VAL A 31 -18.56 -29.28 -25.12
N ASP A 32 -19.31 -30.37 -25.26
CA ASP A 32 -20.35 -30.80 -24.35
C ASP A 32 -19.89 -30.69 -22.90
N SER A 33 -20.68 -29.94 -22.15
CA SER A 33 -20.85 -30.08 -20.72
C SER A 33 -20.94 -31.55 -20.33
N ILE A 34 -20.01 -32.01 -19.50
CA ILE A 34 -20.20 -33.20 -18.69
C ILE A 34 -21.39 -32.91 -17.76
N GLU A 35 -22.60 -33.24 -18.21
CA GLU A 35 -23.78 -33.30 -17.37
C GLU A 35 -23.55 -34.40 -16.32
N LEU A 36 -23.11 -33.99 -15.14
CA LEU A 36 -23.26 -34.83 -13.96
C LEU A 36 -24.77 -35.08 -13.77
N PRO A 37 -25.23 -36.34 -13.64
CA PRO A 37 -26.63 -36.62 -13.44
C PRO A 37 -27.10 -35.88 -12.18
N ILE A 38 -28.21 -35.15 -12.31
CA ILE A 38 -28.89 -34.48 -11.20
C ILE A 38 -29.25 -35.58 -10.20
N SER A 39 -28.40 -35.75 -9.18
CA SER A 39 -28.68 -36.68 -8.10
C SER A 39 -29.92 -36.17 -7.37
N SER A 40 -31.01 -36.93 -7.43
CA SER A 40 -32.15 -36.76 -6.53
C SER A 40 -31.64 -36.52 -5.10
N PRO A 41 -32.17 -35.53 -4.35
CA PRO A 41 -31.64 -35.19 -3.04
C PRO A 41 -31.64 -36.44 -2.15
N ARG A 42 -30.45 -36.87 -1.71
CA ARG A 42 -30.32 -37.99 -0.76
C ARG A 42 -31.15 -37.65 0.49
N PRO A 43 -31.98 -38.58 0.98
CA PRO A 43 -32.76 -38.34 2.19
C PRO A 43 -31.81 -37.97 3.33
N PRO A 44 -32.15 -36.96 4.15
CA PRO A 44 -31.30 -36.55 5.25
C PRO A 44 -31.04 -37.73 6.19
N PRO A 45 -29.83 -37.86 6.74
CA PRO A 45 -29.48 -39.00 7.58
C PRO A 45 -30.39 -39.05 8.82
N ARG A 46 -30.82 -40.26 9.24
CA ARG A 46 -31.86 -40.46 10.27
C ARG A 46 -31.59 -39.70 11.59
N TRP A 47 -30.32 -39.46 11.95
CA TRP A 47 -29.96 -38.72 13.15
C TRP A 47 -30.35 -37.22 13.07
N SER A 48 -30.26 -36.58 11.90
CA SER A 48 -30.61 -35.17 11.73
C SER A 48 -32.12 -34.95 11.85
N THR A 49 -32.91 -35.89 11.33
CA THR A 49 -34.38 -35.86 11.49
C THR A 49 -34.84 -36.09 12.93
N ARG A 50 -34.09 -36.84 13.74
CA ARG A 50 -34.37 -37.03 15.17
C ARG A 50 -34.02 -35.78 15.97
N LEU A 51 -32.88 -35.16 15.69
CA LEU A 51 -32.45 -33.92 16.31
C LEU A 51 -33.40 -32.75 15.99
N ASP A 52 -33.81 -32.60 14.73
CA ASP A 52 -34.78 -31.56 14.30
C ASP A 52 -36.11 -31.69 15.07
N LYS A 53 -36.62 -32.91 15.23
CA LYS A 53 -37.83 -33.19 16.00
C LYS A 53 -37.67 -32.90 17.50
N HIS A 54 -36.53 -33.25 18.09
CA HIS A 54 -36.25 -32.97 19.51
C HIS A 54 -36.14 -31.46 19.79
N VAL A 55 -35.45 -30.71 18.94
CA VAL A 55 -35.32 -29.25 19.09
C VAL A 55 -36.66 -28.55 18.84
N ALA A 56 -37.44 -29.02 17.87
CA ALA A 56 -38.80 -28.51 17.62
C ALA A 56 -39.73 -28.69 18.83
N ALA A 57 -39.64 -29.84 19.51
CA ALA A 57 -40.44 -30.15 20.69
C ALA A 57 -40.00 -29.36 21.94
N ARG A 58 -38.68 -29.21 22.15
CA ARG A 58 -38.12 -28.56 23.36
C ARG A 58 -38.07 -27.04 23.28
N TYR A 59 -37.88 -26.47 22.08
CA TYR A 59 -37.75 -25.03 21.86
C TYR A 59 -38.49 -24.56 20.59
N PRO A 60 -39.83 -24.59 20.55
CA PRO A 60 -40.63 -24.37 19.34
C PRO A 60 -40.45 -22.97 18.71
N ALA A 61 -40.34 -21.93 19.54
CA ALA A 61 -40.13 -20.56 19.06
C ALA A 61 -38.74 -20.38 18.41
N LEU A 62 -37.70 -20.96 19.02
CA LEU A 62 -36.33 -20.92 18.51
C LEU A 62 -36.20 -21.75 17.24
N HIS A 63 -36.84 -22.92 17.20
CA HIS A 63 -36.89 -23.79 16.01
C HIS A 63 -37.56 -23.12 14.82
N THR A 64 -38.71 -22.46 15.04
CA THR A 64 -39.42 -21.73 13.98
C THR A 64 -38.59 -20.56 13.43
N ARG A 65 -37.93 -19.79 14.32
CA ARG A 65 -37.01 -18.72 13.92
C ARG A 65 -35.81 -19.26 13.14
N ALA A 66 -35.23 -20.36 13.60
CA ALA A 66 -34.11 -21.02 12.92
C ALA A 66 -34.50 -21.54 11.53
N LYS A 67 -35.67 -22.18 11.37
CA LYS A 67 -36.15 -22.62 10.05
C LYS A 67 -36.36 -21.46 9.09
N ARG A 68 -36.94 -20.34 9.55
CA ARG A 68 -37.09 -19.13 8.73
C ARG A 68 -35.73 -18.55 8.32
N LEU A 69 -34.77 -18.50 9.26
CA LEU A 69 -33.41 -18.03 8.97
C LEU A 69 -32.70 -18.93 7.96
N ILE A 70 -32.78 -20.25 8.12
CA ILE A 70 -32.19 -21.22 7.19
C ILE A 70 -32.81 -21.09 5.80
N ALA A 71 -34.14 -20.95 5.71
CA ALA A 71 -34.82 -20.73 4.43
C ALA A 71 -34.38 -19.40 3.79
N TYR A 72 -34.24 -18.33 4.59
CA TYR A 72 -33.76 -17.04 4.12
C TYR A 72 -32.32 -17.10 3.59
N VAL A 73 -31.42 -17.77 4.32
CA VAL A 73 -29.99 -17.92 3.98
C VAL A 73 -29.79 -18.80 2.75
N LYS A 74 -30.57 -19.87 2.59
CA LYS A 74 -30.52 -20.73 1.39
C LYS A 74 -30.83 -19.94 0.12
N GLY A 75 -31.68 -18.92 0.21
CA GLY A 75 -32.14 -18.18 -0.96
C GLY A 75 -33.05 -19.03 -1.85
N PRO A 76 -33.30 -18.58 -3.08
CA PRO A 76 -34.17 -19.28 -4.02
C PRO A 76 -33.56 -20.60 -4.50
N GLY A 77 -34.42 -21.59 -4.77
CA GLY A 77 -34.10 -22.82 -5.47
C GLY A 77 -35.08 -23.01 -6.64
N PRO A 78 -34.63 -23.21 -7.89
CA PRO A 78 -33.25 -23.31 -8.37
C PRO A 78 -32.47 -21.99 -8.33
N ARG A 79 -31.13 -22.08 -8.42
CA ARG A 79 -30.27 -20.90 -8.55
C ARG A 79 -30.54 -20.21 -9.88
N HIS A 80 -30.51 -18.89 -9.89
CA HIS A 80 -30.78 -18.10 -11.09
C HIS A 80 -29.96 -16.82 -11.10
N ASP A 81 -29.59 -16.36 -12.29
CA ASP A 81 -28.79 -15.17 -12.48
C ASP A 81 -29.60 -13.89 -12.25
N ILE A 82 -28.91 -12.85 -11.80
CA ILE A 82 -29.53 -11.52 -11.66
C ILE A 82 -29.64 -10.92 -13.07
N PRO A 83 -30.76 -10.24 -13.39
CA PRO A 83 -30.87 -9.50 -14.64
C PRO A 83 -29.70 -8.54 -14.82
N GLU A 84 -29.09 -8.55 -15.99
CA GLU A 84 -28.00 -7.65 -16.30
C GLU A 84 -28.46 -6.18 -16.24
N PRO A 85 -27.60 -5.25 -15.78
CA PRO A 85 -27.94 -3.83 -15.74
C PRO A 85 -28.16 -3.30 -17.15
N SER A 86 -29.18 -2.47 -17.33
CA SER A 86 -29.33 -1.62 -18.51
C SER A 86 -28.37 -0.42 -18.43
N PRO A 87 -27.91 0.15 -19.55
CA PRO A 87 -27.11 1.37 -19.51
C PRO A 87 -27.93 2.55 -18.92
N CYS A 88 -27.40 3.22 -17.89
CA CYS A 88 -27.95 4.48 -17.36
C CYS A 88 -27.99 5.59 -18.42
N LEU A 89 -27.01 5.63 -19.32
CA LEU A 89 -26.94 6.58 -20.44
C LEU A 89 -27.92 6.25 -21.58
N GLN A 90 -28.84 5.29 -21.38
CA GLN A 90 -30.03 5.07 -22.19
C GLN A 90 -31.24 5.66 -21.47
N LEU A 91 -31.36 6.99 -21.46
CA LEU A 91 -32.45 7.66 -20.79
C LEU A 91 -33.74 7.50 -21.60
N THR A 92 -34.70 6.78 -21.02
CA THR A 92 -36.02 6.55 -21.62
C THR A 92 -37.08 7.34 -20.85
N TRP A 93 -37.78 8.24 -21.53
CA TRP A 93 -38.78 9.12 -20.95
C TRP A 93 -40.09 8.84 -21.67
N THR A 94 -41.12 8.42 -20.94
CA THR A 94 -42.47 8.22 -21.46
C THR A 94 -43.29 9.49 -21.23
N VAL A 95 -43.67 10.19 -22.29
CA VAL A 95 -44.60 11.32 -22.23
C VAL A 95 -45.88 10.93 -22.97
N GLY A 96 -46.95 10.63 -22.23
CA GLY A 96 -48.19 10.13 -22.81
C GLY A 96 -48.03 8.75 -23.45
N ARG A 97 -48.30 8.63 -24.77
CA ARG A 97 -48.14 7.39 -25.54
C ARG A 97 -46.79 7.26 -26.25
N THR A 98 -45.92 8.26 -26.15
CA THR A 98 -44.64 8.28 -26.86
C THR A 98 -43.47 8.06 -25.90
N THR A 99 -42.60 7.12 -26.26
CA THR A 99 -41.34 6.82 -25.57
C THR A 99 -40.19 7.52 -26.29
N PHE A 100 -39.55 8.49 -25.65
CA PHE A 100 -38.31 9.08 -26.13
C PHE A 100 -37.13 8.33 -25.52
N THR A 101 -36.20 7.84 -26.36
CA THR A 101 -34.99 7.16 -25.89
C THR A 101 -33.76 7.90 -26.41
N LEU A 102 -32.81 8.21 -25.52
CA LEU A 102 -31.50 8.77 -25.88
C LEU A 102 -30.44 7.67 -25.78
N PRO A 103 -30.12 6.95 -26.86
CA PRO A 103 -29.21 5.81 -26.79
C PRO A 103 -27.75 6.27 -26.92
N MET A 104 -27.24 7.05 -25.95
CA MET A 104 -25.89 7.61 -26.01
C MET A 104 -24.82 6.53 -26.18
N GLU A 105 -24.89 5.47 -25.37
CA GLU A 105 -23.96 4.32 -25.44
C GLU A 105 -24.04 3.61 -26.80
N ALA A 106 -25.24 3.31 -27.29
CA ALA A 106 -25.38 2.60 -28.57
C ALA A 106 -24.93 3.44 -29.76
N ASN A 107 -25.21 4.75 -29.73
CA ASN A 107 -24.73 5.69 -30.74
C ASN A 107 -23.20 5.80 -30.70
N PHE A 108 -22.61 5.87 -29.51
CA PHE A 108 -21.17 5.92 -29.32
C PHE A 108 -20.50 4.64 -29.83
N ILE A 109 -21.01 3.46 -29.46
CA ILE A 109 -20.53 2.16 -29.95
C ILE A 109 -20.57 2.11 -31.47
N ARG A 110 -21.69 2.51 -32.08
CA ARG A 110 -21.86 2.51 -33.54
C ARG A 110 -20.84 3.42 -34.22
N ARG A 111 -20.63 4.63 -33.70
CA ARG A 111 -19.67 5.59 -34.26
C ARG A 111 -18.23 5.10 -34.16
N THR A 112 -17.87 4.42 -33.09
CA THR A 112 -16.49 3.99 -32.79
C THR A 112 -16.19 2.55 -33.22
N HIS A 113 -17.15 1.82 -33.80
CA HIS A 113 -16.98 0.41 -34.17
C HIS A 113 -15.81 0.17 -35.15
N HIS A 114 -15.51 1.12 -36.03
CA HIS A 114 -14.37 0.99 -36.94
C HIS A 114 -13.00 1.05 -36.23
N LEU A 115 -12.96 1.55 -34.99
CA LEU A 115 -11.75 1.69 -34.18
C LEU A 115 -11.46 0.45 -33.33
N THR A 116 -12.28 -0.61 -33.40
CA THR A 116 -12.09 -1.84 -32.59
C THR A 116 -11.21 -2.90 -33.26
N SER A 117 -10.50 -2.53 -34.33
CA SER A 117 -9.61 -3.45 -35.04
C SER A 117 -8.47 -3.95 -34.13
N PRO A 118 -8.19 -5.27 -34.08
CA PRO A 118 -7.06 -5.81 -33.33
C PRO A 118 -5.70 -5.20 -33.73
N TRP A 119 -5.57 -4.73 -34.97
CA TRP A 119 -4.34 -4.08 -35.44
C TRP A 119 -4.11 -2.73 -34.75
N LEU A 120 -5.17 -1.93 -34.54
CA LEU A 120 -5.05 -0.67 -33.80
C LEU A 120 -4.62 -0.91 -32.35
N LEU A 121 -5.11 -1.99 -31.73
CA LEU A 121 -4.65 -2.40 -30.41
C LEU A 121 -3.17 -2.80 -30.42
N ALA A 122 -2.70 -3.54 -31.42
CA ALA A 122 -1.30 -3.92 -31.54
C ALA A 122 -0.38 -2.71 -31.73
N VAL A 123 -0.78 -1.75 -32.57
CA VAL A 123 -0.07 -0.47 -32.75
C VAL A 123 -0.05 0.33 -31.45
N LEU A 124 -1.19 0.45 -30.76
CA LEU A 124 -1.25 1.13 -29.46
C LEU A 124 -0.34 0.44 -28.44
N ALA A 125 -0.34 -0.89 -28.37
CA ALA A 125 0.51 -1.64 -27.44
C ALA A 125 2.00 -1.38 -27.70
N ALA A 126 2.44 -1.42 -28.96
CA ALA A 126 3.81 -1.10 -29.32
C ALA A 126 4.18 0.36 -28.98
N ALA A 127 3.32 1.32 -29.36
CA ALA A 127 3.52 2.74 -29.06
C ALA A 127 3.54 3.01 -27.55
N TYR A 128 2.68 2.33 -26.78
CA TYR A 128 2.62 2.43 -25.33
C TYR A 128 3.89 1.90 -24.68
N ILE A 129 4.36 0.71 -25.06
CA ILE A 129 5.58 0.11 -24.50
C ILE A 129 6.79 1.00 -24.79
N ILE A 130 6.92 1.48 -26.03
CA ILE A 130 8.01 2.39 -26.42
C ILE A 130 7.90 3.71 -25.64
N GLY A 131 6.72 4.31 -25.57
CA GLY A 131 6.47 5.56 -24.86
C GLY A 131 6.79 5.45 -23.37
N VAL A 132 6.31 4.40 -22.71
CA VAL A 132 6.62 4.12 -21.30
C VAL A 132 8.11 3.91 -21.10
N ALA A 133 8.80 3.18 -21.98
CA ALA A 133 10.25 2.99 -21.86
C ALA A 133 11.03 4.32 -21.89
N PHE A 134 10.65 5.26 -22.77
CA PHE A 134 11.24 6.60 -22.79
C PHE A 134 10.89 7.41 -21.53
N PHE A 135 9.64 7.32 -21.05
CA PHE A 135 9.23 7.97 -19.81
C PHE A 135 10.00 7.45 -18.60
N VAL A 136 10.16 6.14 -18.47
CA VAL A 136 10.92 5.49 -17.40
C VAL A 136 12.39 5.92 -17.46
N ARG A 137 12.97 5.97 -18.66
CA ARG A 137 14.35 6.44 -18.84
C ARG A 137 14.51 7.86 -18.32
N ALA A 138 13.66 8.79 -18.75
CA ALA A 138 13.69 10.17 -18.29
C ALA A 138 13.39 10.31 -16.79
N GLN A 139 12.47 9.49 -16.26
CA GLN A 139 12.08 9.53 -14.86
C GLN A 139 13.16 8.97 -13.93
N SER A 140 13.90 7.94 -14.30
CA SER A 140 14.70 7.16 -13.34
C SER A 140 16.14 6.90 -13.76
N PHE A 141 16.49 6.96 -15.05
CA PHE A 141 17.78 6.47 -15.54
C PHE A 141 18.66 7.54 -16.22
N GLU A 142 18.25 8.80 -16.18
CA GLU A 142 19.07 9.94 -16.66
C GLU A 142 19.81 10.67 -15.53
N VAL A 143 19.52 10.34 -14.28
CA VAL A 143 20.20 10.84 -13.09
C VAL A 143 20.94 9.65 -12.45
N PRO A 144 22.14 9.85 -11.87
CA PRO A 144 22.86 8.78 -11.18
C PRO A 144 22.03 8.14 -10.07
N GLU A 145 22.16 6.83 -9.90
CA GLU A 145 21.38 6.04 -8.93
C GLU A 145 21.61 6.54 -7.50
N GLU A 146 22.85 6.83 -7.15
CA GLU A 146 23.28 7.33 -5.84
C GLU A 146 22.67 8.67 -5.45
N SER A 147 22.19 9.44 -6.42
CA SER A 147 21.54 10.73 -6.17
C SER A 147 20.06 10.60 -5.83
N PHE A 148 19.42 9.44 -6.08
CA PHE A 148 18.02 9.27 -5.75
C PHE A 148 17.82 9.06 -4.25
N ILE A 149 17.09 9.97 -3.62
CA ILE A 149 16.76 9.88 -2.20
C ILE A 149 15.25 9.85 -1.98
N GLY A 150 14.83 9.14 -0.93
CA GLY A 150 13.45 9.15 -0.47
C GLY A 150 13.11 10.43 0.30
N CYS A 151 11.82 10.73 0.46
CA CYS A 151 11.39 11.92 1.21
C CYS A 151 11.78 11.93 2.69
N THR A 152 12.13 10.77 3.27
CA THR A 152 12.60 10.62 4.66
C THR A 152 14.11 10.53 4.78
N ALA A 153 14.86 10.73 3.69
CA ALA A 153 16.32 10.70 3.73
C ALA A 153 16.87 11.86 4.56
N ALA A 154 17.80 11.55 5.46
CA ALA A 154 18.50 12.47 6.33
C ALA A 154 19.92 11.96 6.56
N TYR A 155 20.84 12.84 6.95
CA TYR A 155 22.21 12.45 7.29
C TYR A 155 22.32 11.82 8.68
N TRP A 156 21.42 12.19 9.59
CA TRP A 156 21.42 11.71 10.97
C TRP A 156 20.30 10.69 11.22
N SER A 157 20.71 9.43 11.29
CA SER A 157 19.85 8.27 11.47
C SER A 157 19.02 8.33 12.75
N ALA A 158 17.84 7.71 12.75
CA ALA A 158 17.01 7.55 13.95
C ALA A 158 17.57 6.46 14.88
N ASN A 159 17.04 6.38 16.11
CA ASN A 159 17.32 5.32 17.10
C ASN A 159 18.82 5.10 17.35
N ASP A 160 19.56 6.19 17.56
CA ASP A 160 21.01 6.18 17.83
C ASP A 160 21.84 5.47 16.74
N GLY A 161 21.31 5.36 15.51
CA GLY A 161 21.97 4.69 14.40
C GLY A 161 23.28 5.37 13.93
N CYS A 162 23.58 6.57 14.42
CA CYS A 162 24.86 7.23 14.20
C CYS A 162 25.96 6.77 15.18
N GLY A 163 25.60 6.04 16.24
CA GLY A 163 26.49 5.55 17.28
C GLY A 163 27.14 6.65 18.13
N LEU A 164 28.05 6.22 19.00
CA LEU A 164 28.81 7.07 19.91
C LEU A 164 29.50 8.22 19.17
N ASP A 165 29.30 9.45 19.62
CA ASP A 165 29.77 10.69 18.97
C ASP A 165 29.35 10.87 17.50
N GLY A 166 28.40 10.07 17.02
CA GLY A 166 27.89 10.13 15.65
C GLY A 166 28.83 9.54 14.59
N GLN A 167 29.87 8.79 14.95
CA GLN A 167 30.96 8.43 14.02
C GLN A 167 30.47 7.62 12.80
N VAL A 168 29.34 6.92 12.92
CA VAL A 168 28.74 6.16 11.79
C VAL A 168 28.11 7.08 10.74
N CYS A 169 27.69 8.28 11.13
CA CYS A 169 27.10 9.28 10.24
C CYS A 169 28.13 10.28 9.70
N ALA A 170 29.42 10.02 9.90
CA ALA A 170 30.49 10.74 9.22
C ALA A 170 30.42 10.47 7.70
N PRO A 171 30.90 11.39 6.84
CA PRO A 171 31.63 12.62 7.17
C PRO A 171 30.73 13.77 7.62
N PHE A 172 31.28 14.68 8.43
CA PHE A 172 30.54 15.86 8.95
C PHE A 172 30.79 17.15 8.16
N THR A 173 31.90 17.26 7.43
CA THR A 173 32.34 18.47 6.72
C THR A 173 33.01 18.14 5.39
N ASN A 174 33.17 19.16 4.53
CA ASN A 174 33.94 19.08 3.28
C ASN A 174 33.48 18.02 2.29
N THR A 175 32.21 17.64 2.36
CA THR A 175 31.58 16.77 1.38
C THR A 175 30.38 17.43 0.76
N THR A 176 30.28 17.27 -0.55
CA THR A 176 29.14 17.69 -1.35
C THR A 176 28.38 16.47 -1.80
N PHE A 177 27.04 16.56 -1.82
CA PHE A 177 26.19 15.49 -2.29
C PHE A 177 25.11 16.04 -3.20
N ASP A 178 25.09 15.54 -4.43
CA ASP A 178 24.06 15.86 -5.41
C ASP A 178 22.90 14.88 -5.25
N PHE A 179 21.71 15.41 -5.00
CA PHE A 179 20.52 14.64 -4.73
C PHE A 179 19.39 14.97 -5.71
N ARG A 180 18.46 14.03 -5.84
CA ARG A 180 17.18 14.19 -6.50
C ARG A 180 16.07 13.71 -5.58
N CYS A 181 15.10 14.59 -5.38
CA CYS A 181 13.91 14.36 -4.58
C CYS A 181 12.69 14.09 -5.48
N PRO A 182 11.83 13.13 -5.09
CA PRO A 182 10.55 12.95 -5.73
C PRO A 182 9.58 14.10 -5.40
N ALA A 183 8.47 14.15 -6.14
CA ALA A 183 7.34 15.02 -5.82
C ALA A 183 6.62 14.58 -4.53
N GLN A 184 5.83 15.49 -3.97
CA GLN A 184 4.89 15.30 -2.85
C GLN A 184 5.55 15.02 -1.49
N CYS A 185 6.84 15.34 -1.33
CA CYS A 185 7.55 15.17 -0.06
C CYS A 185 7.06 16.09 1.07
N ALA A 186 6.31 17.17 0.78
CA ALA A 186 5.74 18.02 1.82
C ALA A 186 4.73 17.27 2.72
N SER A 187 4.10 16.22 2.19
CA SER A 187 3.10 15.41 2.91
C SER A 187 3.68 14.22 3.67
N VAL A 188 5.00 13.98 3.57
CA VAL A 188 5.67 12.87 4.24
C VAL A 188 6.04 13.26 5.66
N ILE A 189 5.44 12.57 6.62
CA ILE A 189 5.48 12.92 8.05
C ILE A 189 6.15 11.82 8.89
N LEU A 190 6.67 12.22 10.05
CA LEU A 190 7.06 11.29 11.11
C LEU A 190 5.85 10.47 11.57
N GLN A 191 5.98 9.14 11.51
CA GLN A 191 4.95 8.19 11.96
C GLN A 191 5.11 7.78 13.42
N ASN A 192 6.27 8.07 14.01
CA ASN A 192 6.56 7.88 15.42
C ASN A 192 7.15 9.20 15.96
N PRO A 193 6.92 9.53 17.24
CA PRO A 193 7.43 10.75 17.83
C PRO A 193 8.96 10.75 17.82
N ARG A 194 9.56 11.89 17.45
CA ARG A 194 11.01 12.13 17.57
C ARG A 194 11.25 13.37 18.41
N THR A 195 12.03 13.24 19.46
CA THR A 195 12.34 14.35 20.36
C THR A 195 13.61 15.07 19.89
N ILE A 196 13.55 16.39 19.84
CA ILE A 196 14.60 17.30 19.40
C ILE A 196 14.78 18.36 20.49
N GLY A 197 15.90 18.35 21.20
CA GLY A 197 16.03 19.15 22.43
C GLY A 197 14.92 18.86 23.45
N ASP A 198 14.10 19.85 23.77
CA ASP A 198 12.92 19.76 24.64
C ASP A 198 11.59 19.61 23.89
N GLU A 199 11.59 19.68 22.55
CA GLU A 199 10.41 19.54 21.72
C GLU A 199 10.21 18.11 21.22
N GLN A 200 8.95 17.65 21.13
CA GLN A 200 8.61 16.34 20.56
C GLN A 200 7.82 16.52 19.25
N MET A 201 8.43 16.08 18.15
CA MET A 201 7.87 16.17 16.80
C MET A 201 7.10 14.89 16.47
N ASN A 202 5.84 15.01 16.06
CA ASN A 202 5.03 13.87 15.62
C ASN A 202 4.03 14.28 14.54
N PHE A 203 3.75 13.40 13.57
CA PHE A 203 2.83 13.63 12.45
C PHE A 203 3.09 14.90 11.62
N GLN A 204 4.35 15.31 11.53
CA GLN A 204 4.82 16.40 10.68
C GLN A 204 6.18 16.05 10.05
N PRO A 205 6.57 16.70 8.92
CA PRO A 205 7.90 16.52 8.35
C PRO A 205 8.98 16.96 9.35
N LEU A 206 10.06 16.19 9.47
CA LEU A 206 11.17 16.53 10.36
C LEU A 206 12.07 17.58 9.72
N ILE A 207 12.02 18.81 10.22
CA ILE A 207 12.87 19.91 9.75
C ILE A 207 13.33 20.71 10.97
N VAL A 208 14.63 20.92 11.10
CA VAL A 208 15.25 21.66 12.20
C VAL A 208 16.18 22.72 11.61
N GLY A 209 15.95 23.99 11.95
CA GLY A 209 16.73 25.13 11.45
C GLY A 209 16.22 25.76 10.15
N GLY A 210 17.13 26.36 9.38
CA GLY A 210 16.85 27.04 8.12
C GLY A 210 16.41 28.51 8.24
N GLY A 211 16.33 29.05 9.46
CA GLY A 211 15.93 30.43 9.75
C GLY A 211 17.06 31.46 9.76
N ASP A 212 18.32 31.03 9.72
CA ASP A 212 19.49 31.90 9.60
C ASP A 212 19.71 32.39 8.15
N ASP A 213 20.54 33.41 7.97
CA ASP A 213 20.82 34.04 6.67
C ASP A 213 21.34 33.04 5.61
N GLN A 214 22.02 31.97 6.04
CA GLN A 214 22.60 30.96 5.16
C GLN A 214 21.73 29.70 5.04
N GLN A 215 20.53 29.70 5.64
CA GLN A 215 19.57 28.58 5.64
C GLN A 215 20.24 27.25 6.03
N THR A 216 20.84 27.22 7.21
CA THR A 216 21.52 26.07 7.79
C THR A 216 20.53 25.11 8.42
N TYR A 217 20.52 23.87 7.93
CA TYR A 217 19.66 22.80 8.42
C TYR A 217 20.45 21.80 9.25
N ARG A 218 19.82 21.26 10.30
CA ARG A 218 20.41 20.19 11.11
C ARG A 218 20.37 18.85 10.37
N GLY A 219 21.36 18.00 10.62
CA GLY A 219 21.59 16.74 9.90
C GLY A 219 20.46 15.71 9.91
N ASP A 220 19.56 15.77 10.88
CA ASP A 220 18.38 14.91 10.98
C ASP A 220 17.16 15.43 10.21
N SER A 221 17.23 16.64 9.65
CA SER A 221 16.18 17.18 8.79
C SER A 221 16.00 16.31 7.55
N PHE A 222 14.75 16.04 7.18
CA PHE A 222 14.42 15.42 5.91
C PHE A 222 14.87 16.31 4.76
N ILE A 223 15.84 15.84 3.98
CA ILE A 223 16.52 16.61 2.93
C ILE A 223 15.52 17.21 1.95
N CYS A 224 14.58 16.41 1.46
CA CYS A 224 13.58 16.88 0.48
C CYS A 224 12.61 17.90 1.06
N ALA A 225 12.19 17.74 2.32
CA ALA A 225 11.33 18.70 2.99
C ALA A 225 12.07 20.03 3.27
N ALA A 226 13.34 19.96 3.68
CA ALA A 226 14.20 21.13 3.84
C ALA A 226 14.43 21.85 2.50
N ALA A 227 14.68 21.12 1.41
CA ALA A 227 14.85 21.70 0.07
C ALA A 227 13.58 22.39 -0.45
N LEU A 228 12.40 21.83 -0.15
CA LEU A 228 11.10 22.46 -0.41
C LEU A 228 10.93 23.76 0.39
N GLN A 229 11.23 23.72 1.69
CA GLN A 229 11.14 24.90 2.56
C GLN A 229 12.12 26.00 2.13
N ALA A 230 13.33 25.63 1.69
CA ALA A 230 14.33 26.54 1.12
C ALA A 230 13.90 27.17 -0.22
N GLY A 231 12.93 26.56 -0.92
CA GLY A 231 12.48 26.99 -2.24
C GLY A 231 13.37 26.51 -3.39
N LEU A 232 14.24 25.51 -3.13
CA LEU A 232 15.15 24.94 -4.13
C LEU A 232 14.41 24.03 -5.13
N ILE A 233 13.39 23.31 -4.63
CA ILE A 233 12.60 22.36 -5.40
C ILE A 233 11.10 22.63 -5.22
N SER A 234 10.26 21.97 -6.02
CA SER A 234 8.80 22.15 -5.96
C SER A 234 8.10 20.89 -5.45
N ASP A 235 7.00 21.04 -4.71
CA ASP A 235 6.28 19.86 -4.20
C ASP A 235 5.57 19.10 -5.33
N SER A 236 5.17 19.78 -6.41
CA SER A 236 4.45 19.15 -7.52
C SER A 236 5.33 18.33 -8.46
N ARG A 237 6.62 18.69 -8.59
CA ARG A 237 7.56 18.06 -9.53
C ARG A 237 8.86 17.58 -8.88
N GLY A 238 9.01 17.69 -7.57
CA GLY A 238 10.29 17.42 -6.92
C GLY A 238 11.39 18.34 -7.45
N GLY A 239 12.61 17.82 -7.51
CA GLY A 239 13.76 18.51 -8.11
C GLY A 239 15.09 17.93 -7.65
N CYS A 240 16.19 18.55 -8.09
CA CYS A 240 17.53 18.21 -7.64
C CYS A 240 18.18 19.39 -6.93
N GLY A 241 19.18 19.08 -6.12
CA GLY A 241 20.01 20.08 -5.48
C GLY A 241 21.35 19.50 -5.08
N THR A 242 22.24 20.37 -4.64
CA THR A 242 23.53 19.99 -4.05
C THR A 242 23.55 20.41 -2.60
N ILE A 243 23.94 19.49 -1.72
CA ILE A 243 24.13 19.73 -0.31
C ILE A 243 25.61 19.94 -0.04
N ASN A 244 25.93 20.93 0.79
CA ASN A 244 27.26 21.11 1.37
C ASN A 244 27.18 20.86 2.88
N LEU A 245 27.96 19.90 3.37
CA LEU A 245 28.09 19.69 4.82
C LEU A 245 28.99 20.76 5.43
N VAL A 246 28.47 21.46 6.43
CA VAL A 246 29.15 22.56 7.13
C VAL A 246 29.62 22.19 8.54
N GLY A 247 29.31 20.98 9.00
CA GLY A 247 29.80 20.42 10.26
C GLY A 247 29.10 20.97 11.48
N ASN A 248 29.89 21.29 12.50
CA ASN A 248 29.37 21.75 13.77
C ASN A 248 28.69 23.11 13.61
N PHE A 249 27.46 23.21 14.10
CA PHE A 249 26.69 24.45 14.09
C PHE A 249 25.90 24.58 15.39
N THR A 250 25.78 25.81 15.87
CA THR A 250 25.12 26.17 17.12
C THR A 250 23.96 27.10 16.80
N ASP A 251 22.85 26.91 17.50
CA ASP A 251 21.65 27.75 17.40
C ASP A 251 20.93 27.71 16.04
N PHE A 252 20.20 26.62 15.81
CA PHE A 252 19.35 26.49 14.63
C PHE A 252 18.06 27.28 14.81
N LEU A 253 17.87 28.32 14.00
CA LEU A 253 16.69 29.18 14.05
C LEU A 253 15.50 28.55 13.29
N PRO A 254 14.27 28.55 13.87
CA PRO A 254 13.08 28.04 13.20
C PRO A 254 12.65 28.94 12.04
N ARG A 255 11.94 28.38 11.07
CA ARG A 255 11.40 29.10 9.91
C ARG A 255 10.08 28.49 9.43
N SER A 256 9.19 29.33 8.90
CA SER A 256 8.04 28.90 8.12
C SER A 256 8.13 29.47 6.71
N ALA A 257 8.22 28.59 5.71
CA ALA A 257 8.26 28.98 4.31
C ALA A 257 7.73 27.85 3.41
N HIS A 258 7.14 28.22 2.27
CA HIS A 258 6.61 27.27 1.27
C HIS A 258 5.65 26.21 1.86
N GLY A 259 4.88 26.58 2.89
CA GLY A 259 3.92 25.69 3.55
C GLY A 259 4.54 24.70 4.54
N LEU A 260 5.84 24.79 4.83
CA LEU A 260 6.56 23.93 5.78
C LEU A 260 7.12 24.76 6.94
N THR A 261 7.01 24.23 8.15
CA THR A 261 7.53 24.84 9.38
C THR A 261 8.62 23.95 9.97
N SER A 262 9.74 24.56 10.33
CA SER A 262 10.83 23.93 11.07
C SER A 262 10.84 24.39 12.51
N ILE A 263 11.39 23.55 13.38
CA ILE A 263 11.65 23.91 14.79
C ILE A 263 13.06 24.45 14.98
N GLY A 264 13.24 25.12 16.10
CA GLY A 264 14.55 25.60 16.53
C GLY A 264 15.32 24.52 17.28
N PHE A 265 16.63 24.70 17.39
CA PHE A 265 17.46 23.92 18.30
C PHE A 265 18.55 24.83 18.87
N PRO A 266 18.35 25.37 20.09
CA PRO A 266 19.22 26.39 20.67
C PRO A 266 20.50 25.80 21.28
N SER A 267 21.06 24.75 20.69
CA SER A 267 22.28 24.09 21.17
C SER A 267 23.18 23.70 20.00
N VAL A 268 24.25 22.98 20.29
CA VAL A 268 25.29 22.57 19.36
C VAL A 268 24.97 21.22 18.73
N PHE A 269 25.16 21.08 17.42
CA PHE A 269 24.97 19.80 16.74
C PHE A 269 26.09 19.55 15.71
N PRO A 270 26.70 18.34 15.69
CA PRO A 270 27.93 18.09 14.95
C PRO A 270 27.76 18.03 13.42
N LEU A 271 26.54 17.82 12.93
CA LEU A 271 26.24 17.66 11.51
C LEU A 271 25.16 18.66 11.07
N SER A 272 25.56 19.63 10.26
CA SER A 272 24.66 20.56 9.60
C SER A 272 24.97 20.68 8.13
N PHE A 273 23.98 21.14 7.35
CA PHE A 273 24.09 21.22 5.92
C PHE A 273 23.37 22.44 5.34
N ARG A 274 23.82 22.84 4.15
CA ARG A 274 23.26 23.95 3.37
C ARG A 274 23.08 23.55 1.92
N PHE A 275 22.16 24.20 1.23
CA PHE A 275 21.92 23.97 -0.19
C PHE A 275 22.74 24.92 -1.06
N SER A 276 23.25 24.39 -2.17
CA SER A 276 23.78 25.22 -3.26
C SER A 276 22.66 25.67 -4.19
N PRO A 277 22.73 26.89 -4.76
CA PRO A 277 21.67 27.43 -5.61
C PRO A 277 21.63 26.84 -7.03
N SER A 278 22.66 26.11 -7.46
CA SER A 278 22.75 25.57 -8.83
C SER A 278 22.30 24.11 -8.89
N PRO A 279 21.41 23.74 -9.83
CA PRO A 279 20.99 22.35 -9.98
C PRO A 279 22.13 21.50 -10.58
N PRO A 280 22.42 20.32 -10.02
CA PRO A 280 23.51 19.47 -10.51
C PRO A 280 23.17 18.69 -11.79
N PHE A 281 21.87 18.52 -12.09
CA PHE A 281 21.40 17.72 -13.22
C PHE A 281 20.37 18.47 -14.09
N GLY A 282 20.26 18.08 -15.37
CA GLY A 282 19.31 18.68 -16.32
C GLY A 282 17.88 18.15 -16.20
N ASN A 283 17.70 16.85 -15.91
CA ASN A 283 16.39 16.18 -15.88
C ASN A 283 15.98 15.84 -14.43
N CYS A 284 15.54 16.87 -13.72
CA CYS A 284 15.24 16.79 -12.29
C CYS A 284 13.75 16.64 -11.96
N ALA A 285 12.88 16.88 -12.93
CA ALA A 285 11.45 16.80 -12.72
C ALA A 285 11.01 15.34 -12.49
N ASP A 286 10.14 15.15 -11.51
CA ASP A 286 9.43 13.91 -11.26
C ASP A 286 8.21 13.83 -12.20
N LEU A 287 8.27 12.89 -13.14
CA LEU A 287 7.30 12.70 -14.22
C LEU A 287 6.17 11.73 -13.86
N ARG A 288 6.01 11.35 -12.59
CA ARG A 288 4.98 10.37 -12.17
C ARG A 288 3.55 10.82 -12.51
N ASN A 289 3.27 12.12 -12.43
CA ASN A 289 1.96 12.69 -12.70
C ASN A 289 1.66 12.65 -14.20
N GLU A 290 2.65 12.98 -15.03
CA GLU A 290 2.56 12.88 -16.49
C GLU A 290 2.37 11.42 -16.93
N ALA A 291 3.10 10.48 -16.32
CA ALA A 291 2.92 9.04 -16.55
C ALA A 291 1.52 8.54 -16.13
N LEU A 292 0.97 9.07 -15.03
CA LEU A 292 -0.40 8.79 -14.62
C LEU A 292 -1.41 9.28 -15.66
N VAL A 293 -1.29 10.53 -16.12
CA VAL A 293 -2.18 11.08 -17.15
C VAL A 293 -2.16 10.23 -18.41
N LEU A 294 -0.97 9.83 -18.88
CA LEU A 294 -0.83 8.91 -20.01
C LEU A 294 -1.59 7.60 -19.77
N ASN A 295 -1.37 6.94 -18.63
CA ASN A 295 -1.99 5.66 -18.33
C ASN A 295 -3.51 5.75 -18.15
N VAL A 296 -4.02 6.85 -17.58
CA VAL A 296 -5.47 7.11 -17.48
C VAL A 296 -6.08 7.27 -18.87
N ILE A 297 -5.43 8.02 -19.76
CA ILE A 297 -5.89 8.18 -21.15
C ILE A 297 -5.89 6.83 -21.87
N ILE A 298 -4.81 6.05 -21.76
CA ILE A 298 -4.70 4.74 -22.42
C ILE A 298 -5.77 3.77 -21.92
N THR A 299 -5.97 3.68 -20.60
CA THR A 299 -7.02 2.83 -20.03
C THR A 299 -8.43 3.28 -20.43
N ALA A 300 -8.68 4.60 -20.50
CA ALA A 300 -9.94 5.14 -21.02
C ALA A 300 -10.15 4.79 -22.51
N LEU A 301 -9.11 4.90 -23.35
CA LEU A 301 -9.17 4.51 -24.77
C LEU A 301 -9.47 3.01 -24.94
N LEU A 302 -8.89 2.17 -24.09
CA LEU A 302 -9.17 0.73 -24.09
C LEU A 302 -10.63 0.41 -23.78
N PHE A 303 -11.22 1.08 -22.79
CA PHE A 303 -12.64 0.89 -22.43
C PHE A 303 -13.59 1.51 -23.46
N MET A 304 -13.37 2.76 -23.85
CA MET A 304 -14.35 3.52 -24.61
C MET A 304 -14.23 3.24 -26.12
N VAL A 305 -13.00 3.23 -26.65
CA VAL A 305 -12.74 3.28 -28.10
C VAL A 305 -12.37 1.91 -28.65
N LEU A 306 -11.22 1.34 -28.23
CA LEU A 306 -10.67 0.12 -28.81
C LEU A 306 -11.49 -1.12 -28.46
N ARG A 307 -12.05 -1.17 -27.24
CA ARG A 307 -12.93 -2.25 -26.75
C ARG A 307 -12.46 -3.65 -27.15
N PRO A 308 -11.24 -4.05 -26.74
CA PRO A 308 -10.78 -5.40 -27.03
C PRO A 308 -11.64 -6.42 -26.28
N LYS A 309 -11.44 -7.71 -26.58
CA LYS A 309 -12.14 -8.79 -25.83
C LYS A 309 -11.97 -8.57 -24.32
N PRO A 310 -12.99 -8.79 -23.48
CA PRO A 310 -12.93 -8.47 -22.05
C PRO A 310 -11.72 -9.08 -21.30
N VAL A 311 -11.29 -10.28 -21.70
CA VAL A 311 -10.08 -10.91 -21.15
C VAL A 311 -8.80 -10.12 -21.46
N VAL A 312 -8.71 -9.57 -22.68
CA VAL A 312 -7.56 -8.74 -23.09
C VAL A 312 -7.59 -7.40 -22.36
N LEU A 313 -8.78 -6.79 -22.22
CA LEU A 313 -8.95 -5.56 -21.44
C LEU A 313 -8.50 -5.75 -19.99
N PHE A 314 -8.89 -6.86 -19.35
CA PHE A 314 -8.46 -7.21 -18.00
C PHE A 314 -6.94 -7.29 -17.89
N TRP A 315 -6.27 -8.00 -18.81
CA TRP A 315 -4.80 -8.08 -18.80
C TRP A 315 -4.12 -6.75 -19.08
N CYS A 316 -4.68 -5.90 -19.94
CA CYS A 316 -4.17 -4.55 -20.13
C CYS A 316 -4.22 -3.75 -18.81
N LEU A 317 -5.31 -3.84 -18.04
CA LEU A 317 -5.39 -3.19 -16.73
C LEU A 317 -4.32 -3.74 -15.78
N VAL A 318 -4.23 -5.07 -15.64
CA VAL A 318 -3.21 -5.71 -14.78
C VAL A 318 -1.80 -5.22 -15.13
N CYS A 319 -1.42 -5.25 -16.41
CA CYS A 319 -0.09 -4.81 -16.84
C CYS A 319 0.13 -3.32 -16.61
N ILE A 320 -0.81 -2.47 -17.02
CA ILE A 320 -0.67 -1.01 -16.88
C ILE A 320 -0.59 -0.61 -15.41
N GLY A 321 -1.47 -1.16 -14.56
CA GLY A 321 -1.49 -0.85 -13.13
C GLY A 321 -0.24 -1.31 -12.41
N TYR A 322 0.14 -2.58 -12.62
CA TYR A 322 1.33 -3.15 -11.99
C TYR A 322 2.59 -2.32 -12.33
N TRP A 323 2.84 -2.09 -13.62
CA TRP A 323 4.02 -1.35 -14.06
C TRP A 323 3.94 0.13 -13.72
N HIS A 324 2.75 0.73 -13.62
CA HIS A 324 2.63 2.11 -13.13
C HIS A 324 3.11 2.23 -11.68
N VAL A 325 2.76 1.27 -10.83
CA VAL A 325 3.20 1.26 -9.42
C VAL A 325 4.71 1.02 -9.34
N THR A 326 5.20 -0.02 -9.99
CA THR A 326 6.62 -0.42 -9.96
C THR A 326 7.55 0.65 -10.52
N LEU A 327 7.12 1.43 -11.52
CA LEU A 327 8.01 2.36 -12.24
C LEU A 327 7.83 3.83 -11.84
N PHE A 328 6.65 4.22 -11.33
CA PHE A 328 6.32 5.64 -11.14
C PHE A 328 5.75 5.97 -9.77
N SER A 329 4.61 5.37 -9.39
CA SER A 329 3.86 5.89 -8.23
C SER A 329 4.46 5.47 -6.90
N GLN A 330 5.01 4.25 -6.81
CA GLN A 330 5.59 3.71 -5.57
C GLN A 330 6.60 2.60 -5.87
N PRO A 331 7.72 2.95 -6.53
CA PRO A 331 8.78 1.97 -6.81
C PRO A 331 9.43 1.50 -5.50
N ARG A 332 9.84 0.22 -5.46
CA ARG A 332 10.48 -0.39 -4.27
C ARG A 332 11.89 0.14 -4.00
N SER A 333 12.56 0.61 -5.04
CA SER A 333 13.84 1.29 -5.01
C SER A 333 13.79 2.49 -5.96
N ASN A 334 14.65 3.48 -5.73
CA ASN A 334 14.84 4.58 -6.69
C ASN A 334 16.31 4.59 -7.08
N PRO A 335 16.67 4.35 -8.36
CA PRO A 335 15.79 4.01 -9.47
C PRO A 335 15.11 2.62 -9.30
N PRO A 336 14.01 2.36 -10.03
CA PRO A 336 13.29 1.08 -9.91
C PRO A 336 14.15 -0.11 -10.31
N ASP A 337 14.26 -1.11 -9.42
CA ASP A 337 14.87 -2.40 -9.73
C ASP A 337 13.93 -3.23 -10.60
N LEU A 338 14.28 -3.33 -11.89
CA LEU A 338 13.51 -4.09 -12.86
C LEU A 338 13.56 -5.58 -12.62
N ALA A 339 14.66 -6.13 -12.08
CA ALA A 339 14.78 -7.56 -11.80
C ALA A 339 13.80 -7.96 -10.70
N ASP A 340 13.74 -7.17 -9.63
CA ASP A 340 12.78 -7.32 -8.55
C ASP A 340 11.33 -7.13 -9.04
N GLY A 341 11.08 -6.15 -9.91
CA GLY A 341 9.78 -5.98 -10.59
C GLY A 341 9.36 -7.22 -11.40
N PHE A 342 10.21 -7.73 -12.29
CA PHE A 342 9.88 -8.94 -13.05
C PHE A 342 9.71 -10.18 -12.15
N GLY A 343 10.45 -10.25 -11.04
CA GLY A 343 10.34 -11.32 -10.04
C GLY A 343 8.95 -11.42 -9.40
N THR A 344 8.32 -10.28 -9.06
CA THR A 344 6.97 -10.27 -8.46
C THR A 344 5.85 -10.20 -9.50
N PHE A 345 6.15 -9.82 -10.74
CA PHE A 345 5.14 -9.74 -11.80
C PHE A 345 4.54 -11.11 -12.15
N LEU A 346 5.34 -12.17 -12.27
CA LEU A 346 4.83 -13.50 -12.64
C LEU A 346 3.83 -14.08 -11.61
N PRO A 347 4.11 -14.08 -10.29
CA PRO A 347 3.13 -14.48 -9.29
C PRO A 347 1.87 -13.59 -9.31
N THR A 348 2.04 -12.28 -9.57
CA THR A 348 0.92 -11.35 -9.74
C THR A 348 0.00 -11.79 -10.89
N LEU A 349 0.56 -12.13 -12.05
CA LEU A 349 -0.21 -12.64 -13.19
C LEU A 349 -0.97 -13.92 -12.82
N PHE A 350 -0.34 -14.86 -12.10
CA PHE A 350 -1.00 -16.09 -11.67
C PHE A 350 -2.23 -15.82 -10.77
N ILE A 351 -2.11 -14.90 -9.82
CA ILE A 351 -3.21 -14.50 -8.94
C ILE A 351 -4.30 -13.77 -9.72
N CYS A 352 -3.93 -12.86 -10.63
CA CYS A 352 -4.89 -12.18 -11.51
C CYS A 352 -5.64 -13.15 -12.42
N TYR A 353 -5.02 -14.26 -12.85
CA TYR A 353 -5.72 -15.32 -13.56
C TYR A 353 -6.82 -15.96 -12.68
N ALA A 354 -6.57 -16.17 -11.39
CA ALA A 354 -7.62 -16.62 -10.46
C ALA A 354 -8.74 -15.59 -10.34
N PHE A 355 -8.43 -14.29 -10.26
CA PHE A 355 -9.45 -13.23 -10.25
C PHE A 355 -10.31 -13.24 -11.52
N TRP A 356 -9.69 -13.46 -12.68
CA TRP A 356 -10.41 -13.64 -13.94
C TRP A 356 -11.41 -14.78 -13.87
N ARG A 357 -10.95 -15.95 -13.41
CA ARG A 357 -11.76 -17.18 -13.34
C ARG A 357 -12.90 -17.09 -12.33
N LEU A 358 -12.66 -16.43 -11.20
CA LEU A 358 -13.58 -16.40 -10.06
C LEU A 358 -14.56 -15.23 -10.11
N ALA A 359 -14.21 -14.07 -10.68
CA ALA A 359 -15.02 -12.87 -10.57
C ALA A 359 -15.17 -12.09 -11.90
N TYR A 360 -14.07 -11.71 -12.55
CA TYR A 360 -14.13 -10.75 -13.67
C TYR A 360 -14.85 -11.27 -14.90
N ARG A 361 -14.71 -12.56 -15.22
CA ARG A 361 -15.38 -13.16 -16.40
C ARG A 361 -16.90 -13.05 -16.37
N PHE A 362 -17.49 -12.81 -15.20
CA PHE A 362 -18.94 -12.69 -15.02
C PHE A 362 -19.45 -11.24 -15.08
N VAL A 363 -18.57 -10.26 -14.86
CA VAL A 363 -18.97 -8.85 -14.68
C VAL A 363 -18.38 -7.98 -15.79
N LEU A 364 -17.06 -8.03 -16.01
CA LEU A 364 -16.38 -7.16 -16.97
C LEU A 364 -16.98 -7.26 -18.39
N PRO A 365 -17.36 -8.43 -18.94
CA PRO A 365 -17.96 -8.49 -20.27
C PRO A 365 -19.21 -7.64 -20.44
N VAL A 366 -20.07 -7.55 -19.41
CA VAL A 366 -21.30 -6.75 -19.46
C VAL A 366 -20.97 -5.28 -19.63
N PHE A 367 -20.05 -4.77 -18.82
CA PHE A 367 -19.68 -3.35 -18.83
C PHE A 367 -18.80 -2.97 -20.03
N ALA A 368 -17.87 -3.83 -20.42
CA ALA A 368 -16.95 -3.56 -21.53
C ALA A 368 -17.65 -3.59 -22.91
N THR A 369 -18.71 -4.40 -23.07
CA THR A 369 -19.37 -4.57 -24.36
C THR A 369 -20.68 -3.80 -24.49
N LYS A 370 -21.52 -3.75 -23.44
CA LYS A 370 -22.86 -3.15 -23.50
C LYS A 370 -22.88 -1.67 -23.11
N MET A 371 -21.98 -1.25 -22.22
CA MET A 371 -21.94 0.11 -21.66
C MET A 371 -20.50 0.60 -21.44
N PRO A 372 -19.68 0.70 -22.50
CA PRO A 372 -18.25 1.02 -22.38
C PRO A 372 -17.94 2.36 -21.73
N LEU A 373 -18.79 3.39 -21.87
CA LEU A 373 -18.58 4.68 -21.21
C LEU A 373 -18.84 4.57 -19.71
N GLU A 374 -19.94 3.94 -19.32
CA GLU A 374 -20.22 3.66 -17.90
C GLU A 374 -19.19 2.71 -17.30
N GLY A 375 -18.80 1.67 -18.03
CA GLY A 375 -17.77 0.72 -17.64
C GLY A 375 -16.44 1.41 -17.37
N ALA A 376 -16.05 2.36 -18.21
CA ALA A 376 -14.85 3.16 -17.98
C ALA A 376 -14.93 3.91 -16.64
N VAL A 377 -16.06 4.57 -16.34
CA VAL A 377 -16.23 5.30 -15.08
C VAL A 377 -16.24 4.35 -13.88
N TRP A 378 -17.04 3.28 -13.94
CA TRP A 378 -17.24 2.37 -12.81
C TRP A 378 -16.01 1.51 -12.50
N TYR A 379 -15.20 1.14 -13.49
CA TYR A 379 -13.94 0.45 -13.23
C TYR A 379 -12.78 1.42 -12.98
N LEU A 380 -12.52 2.36 -13.90
CA LEU A 380 -11.26 3.13 -13.88
C LEU A 380 -11.19 4.13 -12.73
N GLY A 381 -12.30 4.74 -12.33
CA GLY A 381 -12.34 5.66 -11.18
C GLY A 381 -11.80 5.02 -9.90
N PRO A 382 -12.47 3.98 -9.35
CA PRO A 382 -12.00 3.31 -8.14
C PRO A 382 -10.69 2.55 -8.34
N TYR A 383 -10.41 2.06 -9.55
CA TYR A 383 -9.16 1.41 -9.89
C TYR A 383 -7.96 2.36 -9.75
N TRP A 384 -7.99 3.53 -10.39
CA TRP A 384 -6.87 4.48 -10.30
C TRP A 384 -6.71 5.05 -8.90
N VAL A 385 -7.82 5.25 -8.16
CA VAL A 385 -7.75 5.64 -6.74
C VAL A 385 -6.90 4.64 -5.94
N THR A 386 -7.11 3.34 -6.11
CA THR A 386 -6.42 2.31 -5.31
C THR A 386 -5.10 1.83 -5.90
N VAL A 387 -4.86 1.99 -7.20
CA VAL A 387 -3.50 1.85 -7.77
C VAL A 387 -2.57 2.89 -7.14
N LEU A 388 -3.07 4.10 -6.90
CA LEU A 388 -2.38 5.21 -6.26
C LEU A 388 -2.64 5.29 -4.75
N GLU A 389 -2.78 4.15 -4.07
CA GLU A 389 -3.14 4.09 -2.64
C GLU A 389 -2.28 5.02 -1.78
N ASN A 390 -0.97 5.06 -2.06
CA ASN A 390 0.00 5.92 -1.37
C ASN A 390 -0.25 7.43 -1.51
N MET A 391 -1.02 7.85 -2.50
CA MET A 391 -1.35 9.26 -2.75
C MET A 391 -2.82 9.59 -2.45
N THR A 392 -3.65 8.57 -2.26
CA THR A 392 -5.11 8.70 -2.10
C THR A 392 -5.56 8.23 -0.71
N LEU A 393 -5.47 6.94 -0.41
CA LEU A 393 -6.01 6.34 0.81
C LEU A 393 -5.06 6.50 1.99
N ASP A 394 -3.73 6.58 1.77
CA ASP A 394 -2.74 6.85 2.82
C ASP A 394 -2.89 8.26 3.43
N LYS A 395 -3.63 9.16 2.78
CA LYS A 395 -3.98 10.49 3.31
C LYS A 395 -5.12 10.46 4.32
N ILE A 396 -5.81 9.32 4.45
CA ILE A 396 -6.81 9.15 5.50
C ILE A 396 -6.04 9.03 6.83
N PRO A 397 -6.40 9.80 7.87
CA PRO A 397 -5.66 9.87 9.14
C PRO A 397 -5.87 8.60 9.99
N ILE A 398 -5.43 7.45 9.48
CA ILE A 398 -5.43 6.16 10.17
C ILE A 398 -4.16 5.41 9.75
N SER A 399 -3.05 5.68 10.44
CA SER A 399 -1.80 4.97 10.14
C SER A 399 -1.72 3.60 10.81
N ARG A 400 -2.37 3.42 11.97
CA ARG A 400 -2.43 2.15 12.70
C ARG A 400 -3.75 2.04 13.45
N LEU A 401 -4.32 0.84 13.52
CA LEU A 401 -5.56 0.55 14.25
C LEU A 401 -5.31 0.36 15.76
N THR A 402 -4.40 1.13 16.36
CA THR A 402 -4.19 1.12 17.81
C THR A 402 -4.97 2.27 18.46
N PRO A 403 -5.49 2.11 19.68
CA PRO A 403 -6.19 3.19 20.37
C PRO A 403 -5.34 4.44 20.60
N ALA A 404 -4.02 4.29 20.75
CA ALA A 404 -3.11 5.42 20.95
C ALA A 404 -2.97 6.24 19.66
N ASP A 405 -2.73 5.58 18.52
CA ASP A 405 -2.52 6.25 17.23
C ASP A 405 -3.80 6.94 16.73
N ILE A 406 -4.95 6.29 16.89
CA ILE A 406 -6.26 6.86 16.48
C ILE A 406 -6.57 8.15 17.25
N ARG A 407 -6.16 8.24 18.52
CA ARG A 407 -6.36 9.45 19.35
C ARG A 407 -5.33 10.53 19.07
N ALA A 408 -4.11 10.14 18.71
CA ALA A 408 -3.02 11.07 18.44
C ALA A 408 -3.16 11.75 17.07
N GLN A 409 -3.84 11.12 16.11
CA GLN A 409 -4.05 11.67 14.77
C GLN A 409 -5.29 12.59 14.71
N PRO A 410 -5.14 13.84 14.23
CA PRO A 410 -6.28 14.72 14.00
C PRO A 410 -7.30 14.10 13.03
N GLY A 411 -8.52 13.87 13.51
CA GLY A 411 -9.63 13.32 12.71
C GLY A 411 -9.64 11.79 12.54
N GLY A 412 -8.71 11.05 13.17
CA GLY A 412 -8.61 9.59 12.97
C GLY A 412 -9.82 8.79 13.44
N LEU A 413 -10.41 9.16 14.59
CA LEU A 413 -11.63 8.52 15.08
C LEU A 413 -12.81 8.70 14.11
N THR A 414 -12.99 9.92 13.59
CA THR A 414 -14.06 10.24 12.64
C THR A 414 -13.89 9.45 11.34
N ALA A 415 -12.66 9.41 10.80
CA ALA A 415 -12.35 8.64 9.60
C ALA A 415 -12.65 7.14 9.79
N LEU A 416 -12.28 6.56 10.94
CA LEU A 416 -12.53 5.15 11.23
C LEU A 416 -14.02 4.82 11.27
N ILE A 417 -14.84 5.66 11.91
CA ILE A 417 -16.29 5.48 11.98
C ILE A 417 -16.90 5.50 10.57
N ILE A 418 -16.49 6.46 9.72
CA ILE A 418 -16.99 6.58 8.35
C ILE A 418 -16.64 5.32 7.54
N ILE A 419 -15.39 4.85 7.61
CA ILE A 419 -14.95 3.64 6.90
C ILE A 419 -15.77 2.43 7.34
N ILE A 420 -15.96 2.23 8.65
CA ILE A 420 -16.74 1.10 9.16
C ILE A 420 -18.17 1.15 8.62
N ILE A 421 -18.82 2.31 8.64
CA ILE A 421 -20.19 2.47 8.10
C ILE A 421 -20.23 2.10 6.61
N VAL A 422 -19.29 2.63 5.81
CA VAL A 422 -19.22 2.35 4.37
C VAL A 422 -19.01 0.86 4.11
N VAL A 423 -18.06 0.23 4.80
CA VAL A 423 -17.77 -1.20 4.66
C VAL A 423 -18.97 -2.06 5.03
N VAL A 424 -19.68 -1.74 6.12
CA VAL A 424 -20.89 -2.46 6.54
C VAL A 424 -21.99 -2.34 5.48
N VAL A 425 -22.21 -1.14 4.93
CA VAL A 425 -23.22 -0.93 3.85
C VAL A 425 -22.87 -1.77 2.61
N ILE A 426 -21.59 -1.76 2.20
CA ILE A 426 -21.09 -2.56 1.07
C ILE A 426 -21.30 -4.06 1.32
N ALA A 427 -20.90 -4.55 2.50
CA ALA A 427 -21.01 -5.96 2.88
C ALA A 427 -22.48 -6.42 2.91
N VAL A 428 -23.36 -5.63 3.54
CA VAL A 428 -24.80 -5.94 3.58
C VAL A 428 -25.40 -5.96 2.18
N ASN A 429 -25.02 -5.03 1.31
CA ASN A 429 -25.47 -5.04 -0.08
C ASN A 429 -25.00 -6.30 -0.82
N GLN A 430 -23.72 -6.67 -0.73
CA GLN A 430 -23.19 -7.86 -1.40
C GLN A 430 -23.84 -9.15 -0.86
N VAL A 431 -24.03 -9.27 0.45
CA VAL A 431 -24.78 -10.41 1.03
C VAL A 431 -26.19 -10.49 0.47
N ARG A 432 -26.90 -9.36 0.32
CA ARG A 432 -28.24 -9.33 -0.30
C ARG A 432 -28.21 -9.80 -1.76
N VAL A 433 -27.20 -9.39 -2.53
CA VAL A 433 -27.00 -9.80 -3.94
C VAL A 433 -26.73 -11.30 -4.05
N ILE A 434 -25.76 -11.82 -3.29
CA ILE A 434 -25.40 -13.24 -3.26
C ILE A 434 -26.58 -14.11 -2.81
N ARG A 435 -27.39 -13.61 -1.86
CA ARG A 435 -28.60 -14.31 -1.41
C ARG A 435 -29.66 -14.40 -2.51
N LYS A 436 -29.85 -13.33 -3.29
CA LYS A 436 -30.83 -13.30 -4.38
C LYS A 436 -30.53 -14.32 -5.48
N THR A 437 -29.28 -14.77 -5.62
CA THR A 437 -28.88 -15.79 -6.61
C THR A 437 -28.87 -17.22 -6.07
N GLY A 438 -29.11 -17.41 -4.77
CA GLY A 438 -29.07 -18.73 -4.13
C GLY A 438 -27.66 -19.26 -3.86
N TRP A 439 -26.63 -18.41 -3.94
CA TRP A 439 -25.23 -18.78 -3.72
C TRP A 439 -24.72 -18.49 -2.30
N LEU A 440 -25.52 -17.84 -1.45
CA LEU A 440 -25.09 -17.40 -0.11
C LEU A 440 -24.50 -18.52 0.76
N PRO A 441 -25.07 -19.75 0.81
CA PRO A 441 -24.48 -20.82 1.61
C PRO A 441 -23.07 -21.22 1.13
N HIS A 442 -22.82 -21.17 -0.19
CA HIS A 442 -21.52 -21.53 -0.77
C HIS A 442 -20.44 -20.51 -0.39
N TYR A 443 -20.71 -19.22 -0.60
CA TYR A 443 -19.77 -18.16 -0.22
C TYR A 443 -19.58 -18.10 1.30
N LEU A 444 -20.66 -18.21 2.08
CA LEU A 444 -20.59 -18.19 3.53
C LEU A 444 -19.71 -19.32 4.08
N PHE A 445 -19.80 -20.52 3.50
CA PHE A 445 -18.93 -21.64 3.87
C PHE A 445 -17.44 -21.30 3.70
N TRP A 446 -17.05 -20.79 2.52
CA TRP A 446 -15.65 -20.44 2.24
C TRP A 446 -15.15 -19.26 3.07
N TYR A 447 -15.98 -18.25 3.31
CA TYR A 447 -15.61 -17.13 4.18
C TYR A 447 -15.46 -17.55 5.65
N ILE A 448 -16.32 -18.45 6.15
CA ILE A 448 -16.15 -19.03 7.49
C ILE A 448 -14.88 -19.88 7.55
N ALA A 449 -14.62 -20.72 6.55
CA ALA A 449 -13.41 -21.53 6.49
C ALA A 449 -12.14 -20.66 6.48
N GLY A 450 -12.11 -19.61 5.64
CA GLY A 450 -11.01 -18.64 5.63
C GLY A 450 -10.86 -17.90 6.97
N GLY A 451 -11.97 -17.51 7.60
CA GLY A 451 -11.95 -16.89 8.94
C GLY A 451 -11.40 -17.82 10.02
N LEU A 452 -11.71 -19.11 9.97
CA LEU A 452 -11.14 -20.11 10.88
C LEU A 452 -9.63 -20.31 10.64
N VAL A 453 -9.18 -20.29 9.37
CA VAL A 453 -7.74 -20.31 9.06
C VAL A 453 -7.05 -19.09 9.64
N LEU A 454 -7.61 -17.89 9.44
CA LEU A 454 -7.07 -16.65 10.03
C LEU A 454 -7.04 -16.70 11.56
N MET A 455 -8.06 -17.27 12.20
CA MET A 455 -8.10 -17.46 13.64
C MET A 455 -6.95 -18.38 14.11
N VAL A 456 -6.71 -19.50 13.42
CA VAL A 456 -5.58 -20.39 13.74
C VAL A 456 -4.25 -19.67 13.58
N LEU A 457 -4.06 -18.92 12.48
CA LEU A 457 -2.85 -18.13 12.25
C LEU A 457 -2.63 -17.05 13.31
N ALA A 458 -3.70 -16.39 13.76
CA ALA A 458 -3.66 -15.38 14.81
C ALA A 458 -3.33 -15.95 16.21
N LEU A 459 -3.54 -17.25 16.43
CA LEU A 459 -3.25 -17.93 17.68
C LEU A 459 -1.84 -18.56 17.73
N LEU A 460 -1.05 -18.43 16.66
CA LEU A 460 0.33 -18.93 16.66
C LEU A 460 1.20 -18.12 17.63
N PRO A 461 1.96 -18.77 18.53
CA PRO A 461 2.80 -18.07 19.49
C PRO A 461 3.91 -17.30 18.76
N SER A 462 4.34 -16.18 19.32
CA SER A 462 5.41 -15.29 18.82
C SER A 462 5.15 -14.58 17.47
N LEU A 463 4.04 -14.89 16.80
CA LEU A 463 3.63 -14.27 15.54
C LEU A 463 2.38 -13.42 15.76
N ASN A 464 2.30 -12.33 15.01
CA ASN A 464 1.17 -11.42 14.99
C ASN A 464 0.60 -11.37 13.58
N LEU A 465 -0.73 -11.30 13.50
CA LEU A 465 -1.44 -11.21 12.24
C LEU A 465 -1.30 -9.79 11.67
N ARG A 466 -0.70 -9.68 10.47
CA ARG A 466 -0.65 -8.44 9.69
C ARG A 466 -1.35 -8.66 8.36
N ILE A 467 -2.57 -8.14 8.24
CA ILE A 467 -3.34 -8.26 7.01
C ILE A 467 -2.97 -7.09 6.10
N HIS A 468 -2.12 -7.36 5.11
CA HIS A 468 -1.83 -6.41 4.04
C HIS A 468 -3.05 -6.23 3.13
N HIS A 469 -3.20 -5.04 2.56
CA HIS A 469 -4.33 -4.67 1.70
C HIS A 469 -4.49 -5.57 0.48
N TYR A 470 -3.40 -6.09 -0.08
CA TYR A 470 -3.48 -7.06 -1.19
C TYR A 470 -4.19 -8.37 -0.79
N ILE A 471 -4.06 -8.81 0.47
CA ILE A 471 -4.73 -10.01 1.01
C ILE A 471 -6.23 -9.74 1.14
N ILE A 472 -6.60 -8.53 1.59
CA ILE A 472 -8.00 -8.09 1.66
C ILE A 472 -8.62 -8.15 0.27
N ALA A 473 -7.93 -7.61 -0.75
CA ALA A 473 -8.38 -7.67 -2.12
C ALA A 473 -8.59 -9.12 -2.62
N MET A 474 -7.61 -10.00 -2.38
CA MET A 474 -7.71 -11.42 -2.74
C MET A 474 -8.93 -12.11 -2.12
N ALA A 475 -9.22 -11.81 -0.85
CA ALA A 475 -10.35 -12.40 -0.13
C ALA A 475 -11.72 -11.88 -0.63
N LEU A 476 -11.79 -10.59 -1.00
CA LEU A 476 -13.06 -9.94 -1.35
C LEU A 476 -13.45 -10.05 -2.82
N ILE A 477 -12.49 -10.17 -3.75
CA ILE A 477 -12.77 -10.24 -5.20
C ILE A 477 -13.78 -11.33 -5.57
N PRO A 478 -13.70 -12.59 -5.07
CA PRO A 478 -14.69 -13.61 -5.38
C PRO A 478 -16.13 -13.21 -5.04
N GLY A 479 -16.33 -12.43 -3.97
CA GLY A 479 -17.65 -11.92 -3.56
C GLY A 479 -18.28 -10.94 -4.55
N THR A 480 -17.55 -10.50 -5.58
CA THR A 480 -18.00 -9.52 -6.58
C THR A 480 -18.42 -10.17 -7.90
N ALA A 481 -18.51 -11.50 -7.99
CA ALA A 481 -18.78 -12.25 -9.23
C ALA A 481 -20.21 -12.11 -9.83
N PHE A 482 -20.93 -11.04 -9.48
CA PHE A 482 -22.32 -10.82 -9.89
C PHE A 482 -22.42 -9.54 -10.73
N PRO A 483 -23.09 -9.55 -11.90
CA PRO A 483 -23.11 -8.43 -12.83
C PRO A 483 -23.97 -7.27 -12.31
N THR A 484 -23.45 -6.52 -11.35
CA THR A 484 -24.06 -5.30 -10.81
C THR A 484 -23.10 -4.14 -10.94
N ARG A 485 -23.61 -2.89 -11.01
CA ARG A 485 -22.75 -1.70 -11.08
C ARG A 485 -21.83 -1.58 -9.87
N LEU A 486 -22.33 -1.94 -8.69
CA LEU A 486 -21.54 -1.97 -7.46
C LEU A 486 -20.43 -3.02 -7.52
N SER A 487 -20.68 -4.20 -8.10
CA SER A 487 -19.63 -5.20 -8.32
C SER A 487 -18.53 -4.70 -9.27
N ALA A 488 -18.88 -3.93 -10.31
CA ALA A 488 -17.88 -3.30 -11.19
C ALA A 488 -16.99 -2.31 -10.42
N ILE A 489 -17.60 -1.46 -9.58
CA ILE A 489 -16.87 -0.53 -8.70
C ILE A 489 -15.94 -1.28 -7.75
N TYR A 490 -16.45 -2.35 -7.10
CA TYR A 490 -15.66 -3.14 -6.17
C TYR A 490 -14.55 -3.90 -6.88
N GLN A 491 -14.77 -4.42 -8.08
CA GLN A 491 -13.71 -5.05 -8.87
C GLN A 491 -12.61 -4.03 -9.21
N GLY A 492 -12.96 -2.86 -9.74
CA GLY A 492 -11.99 -1.80 -10.00
C GLY A 492 -11.15 -1.46 -8.76
N LEU A 493 -11.82 -1.19 -7.64
CA LEU A 493 -11.20 -0.88 -6.34
C LEU A 493 -10.27 -2.01 -5.84
N LEU A 494 -10.74 -3.25 -5.82
CA LEU A 494 -9.98 -4.35 -5.25
C LEU A 494 -8.80 -4.75 -6.14
N LEU A 495 -8.92 -4.64 -7.47
CA LEU A 495 -7.78 -4.88 -8.35
C LEU A 495 -6.71 -3.81 -8.20
N GLY A 496 -7.07 -2.53 -8.12
CA GLY A 496 -6.08 -1.48 -7.88
C GLY A 496 -5.36 -1.67 -6.54
N MET A 497 -6.10 -1.99 -5.48
CA MET A 497 -5.57 -2.30 -4.15
C MET A 497 -4.63 -3.52 -4.17
N PHE A 498 -5.00 -4.59 -4.88
CA PHE A 498 -4.14 -5.76 -5.05
C PHE A 498 -2.85 -5.41 -5.80
N LEU A 499 -2.96 -4.70 -6.93
CA LEU A 499 -1.80 -4.35 -7.76
C LEU A 499 -0.85 -3.40 -7.02
N ASN A 500 -1.38 -2.40 -6.29
CA ASN A 500 -0.56 -1.55 -5.44
C ASN A 500 0.21 -2.38 -4.41
N GLY A 501 -0.49 -3.21 -3.63
CA GLY A 501 0.16 -4.00 -2.60
C GLY A 501 1.22 -4.98 -3.14
N ALA A 502 0.92 -5.70 -4.21
CA ALA A 502 1.86 -6.64 -4.81
C ALA A 502 3.07 -5.94 -5.46
N ALA A 503 2.87 -4.82 -6.15
CA ALA A 503 3.93 -4.12 -6.87
C ALA A 503 4.83 -3.27 -5.96
N ALA A 504 4.25 -2.59 -4.97
CA ALA A 504 4.97 -1.70 -4.05
C ALA A 504 5.61 -2.43 -2.87
N TRP A 505 5.06 -3.57 -2.44
CA TRP A 505 5.51 -4.27 -1.22
C TRP A 505 5.81 -5.76 -1.43
N GLY A 506 5.57 -6.30 -2.63
CA GLY A 506 5.69 -7.73 -2.89
C GLY A 506 4.61 -8.56 -2.17
N PHE A 507 4.83 -9.86 -2.08
CA PHE A 507 3.93 -10.82 -1.42
C PHE A 507 4.32 -11.01 0.05
N ASP A 508 4.24 -9.92 0.80
CA ASP A 508 4.71 -9.87 2.18
C ASP A 508 3.89 -10.78 3.11
N SER A 509 4.54 -11.41 4.08
CA SER A 509 3.92 -12.44 4.93
C SER A 509 2.70 -11.91 5.70
N ILE A 510 1.64 -12.72 5.79
CA ILE A 510 0.47 -12.45 6.64
C ILE A 510 0.79 -12.54 8.15
N LEU A 511 1.91 -13.18 8.48
CA LEU A 511 2.41 -13.34 9.84
C LEU A 511 3.76 -12.64 9.99
N GLN A 512 3.88 -11.80 11.02
CA GLN A 512 5.11 -11.10 11.35
C GLN A 512 5.39 -11.21 12.84
N THR A 513 6.67 -11.22 13.22
CA THR A 513 7.07 -11.17 14.62
C THR A 513 6.74 -9.81 15.23
N ALA A 514 6.64 -9.75 16.56
CA ALA A 514 6.44 -8.48 17.27
C ALA A 514 7.55 -7.45 16.95
N ALA A 515 8.79 -7.92 16.75
CA ALA A 515 9.91 -7.07 16.34
C ALA A 515 9.71 -6.47 14.94
N GLN A 516 9.26 -7.27 13.96
CA GLN A 516 8.99 -6.80 12.59
C GLN A 516 7.84 -5.78 12.52
N LEU A 517 6.82 -5.92 13.39
CA LEU A 517 5.70 -4.97 13.46
C LEU A 517 6.06 -3.64 14.13
N ARG A 518 7.00 -3.67 15.07
CA ARG A 518 7.35 -2.52 15.90
C ARG A 518 8.03 -1.41 15.09
N ARG A 519 8.79 -1.76 14.05
CA ARG A 519 9.63 -0.80 13.30
C ARG A 519 10.47 0.02 14.29
N ASP A 520 10.38 1.34 14.21
CA ASP A 520 11.00 2.36 15.04
C ASP A 520 10.10 2.86 16.18
N ALA A 521 9.00 2.17 16.50
CA ALA A 521 8.11 2.58 17.59
C ALA A 521 8.77 2.38 18.97
N PRO A 522 8.54 3.30 19.93
CA PRO A 522 9.05 3.17 21.30
C PRO A 522 8.61 1.87 21.97
N ILE A 523 9.49 1.26 22.78
CA ILE A 523 9.17 0.03 23.55
C ILE A 523 8.42 0.36 24.84
N GLY A 524 8.45 1.62 25.30
CA GLY A 524 7.90 1.99 26.60
C GLY A 524 8.62 1.26 27.74
N SER A 525 9.94 1.06 27.58
CA SER A 525 10.77 0.44 28.60
C SER A 525 10.85 1.32 29.86
N ALA A 526 11.28 0.72 30.96
CA ALA A 526 11.64 1.49 32.14
C ALA A 526 12.65 2.59 31.74
N LEU A 527 12.48 3.79 32.29
CA LEU A 527 13.40 4.90 32.04
C LEU A 527 14.29 5.10 33.26
N PRO A 528 15.61 5.30 33.07
CA PRO A 528 16.50 5.75 34.12
C PRO A 528 16.02 7.05 34.75
N THR A 529 16.26 7.21 36.05
CA THR A 529 15.92 8.44 36.78
C THR A 529 17.18 9.26 37.05
N PHE A 530 17.21 10.49 36.56
CA PHE A 530 18.25 11.46 36.93
C PHE A 530 18.14 11.83 38.41
N LEU A 531 19.26 11.73 39.12
CA LEU A 531 19.42 12.27 40.47
C LEU A 531 19.70 13.78 40.41
N THR A 532 20.45 14.20 39.40
CA THR A 532 20.68 15.62 39.11
C THR A 532 19.54 16.17 38.26
N ASN A 533 18.62 16.90 38.88
CA ASN A 533 17.52 17.62 38.26
C ASN A 533 17.53 19.12 38.62
N SER A 534 16.53 19.87 38.16
CA SER A 534 16.41 21.32 38.37
C SER A 534 16.42 21.79 39.84
N THR A 535 16.14 20.90 40.80
CA THR A 535 16.15 21.24 42.24
C THR A 535 17.47 20.88 42.93
N THR A 536 18.22 19.92 42.37
CA THR A 536 19.51 19.46 42.93
C THR A 536 20.73 20.03 42.20
N PHE A 537 20.52 20.69 41.06
CA PHE A 537 21.59 21.31 40.28
C PHE A 537 22.16 22.50 41.03
N ASN A 538 23.46 22.46 41.35
CA ASN A 538 24.11 23.52 42.13
C ASN A 538 24.64 24.63 41.23
N ALA A 539 23.83 25.67 41.04
CA ALA A 539 24.17 26.83 40.21
C ALA A 539 25.39 27.64 40.69
N SER A 540 25.88 27.42 41.92
CA SER A 540 27.09 28.09 42.43
C SER A 540 28.39 27.46 41.91
N ILE A 541 28.35 26.24 41.36
CA ILE A 541 29.50 25.57 40.76
C ILE A 541 29.56 25.96 39.28
N PRO A 542 30.72 26.42 38.74
CA PRO A 542 30.88 26.67 37.31
C PRO A 542 30.49 25.45 36.48
N PHE A 543 29.77 25.66 35.38
CA PHE A 543 29.17 24.60 34.55
C PHE A 543 30.18 23.50 34.14
N ASN A 544 31.37 23.89 33.73
CA ASN A 544 32.46 22.99 33.33
C ASN A 544 33.00 22.10 34.48
N ASN A 545 32.75 22.47 35.73
CA ASN A 545 33.14 21.71 36.92
C ASN A 545 31.97 20.89 37.49
N GLN A 546 30.83 20.86 36.80
CA GLN A 546 29.66 20.10 37.23
C GLN A 546 29.66 18.68 36.69
N THR A 547 28.92 17.81 37.38
CA THR A 547 28.71 16.42 37.01
C THR A 547 27.25 16.09 37.26
N ILE A 548 26.62 15.43 36.28
CA ILE A 548 25.26 14.91 36.43
C ILE A 548 25.31 13.46 36.92
N PHE A 549 24.32 13.06 37.72
CA PHE A 549 24.21 11.74 38.32
C PHE A 549 22.84 11.13 38.03
N TRP A 550 22.78 9.80 37.97
CA TRP A 550 21.54 9.04 37.81
C TRP A 550 21.53 7.78 38.68
N GLN A 551 20.33 7.23 38.88
CA GLN A 551 20.14 6.03 39.69
C GLN A 551 20.68 4.76 39.01
N THR A 552 21.06 3.78 39.82
CA THR A 552 21.39 2.43 39.34
C THR A 552 20.17 1.73 38.74
N PHE A 553 20.40 0.74 37.88
CA PHE A 553 19.34 -0.05 37.27
C PHE A 553 18.59 -0.90 38.33
N PRO A 554 17.27 -1.13 38.16
CA PRO A 554 16.49 -2.00 39.04
C PRO A 554 16.94 -3.47 38.94
N ASP A 555 17.08 -4.14 40.09
CA ASP A 555 17.42 -5.56 40.15
C ASP A 555 16.39 -6.42 39.39
N GLY A 556 16.88 -7.42 38.65
CA GLY A 556 16.04 -8.45 38.01
C GLY A 556 15.44 -8.09 36.65
N GLN A 557 15.80 -6.96 36.04
CA GLN A 557 15.28 -6.56 34.71
C GLN A 557 16.26 -6.78 33.54
N GLY A 558 17.44 -7.36 33.79
CA GLY A 558 18.39 -7.73 32.74
C GLY A 558 19.06 -6.57 32.01
N TRP A 559 19.00 -5.36 32.56
CA TRP A 559 19.76 -4.20 32.09
C TRP A 559 21.23 -4.33 32.49
N ASP A 560 22.14 -3.96 31.60
CA ASP A 560 23.59 -4.08 31.80
C ASP A 560 24.35 -2.75 31.70
N GLY A 561 23.66 -1.65 31.42
CA GLY A 561 24.26 -0.32 31.31
C GLY A 561 23.27 0.79 30.98
N PHE A 562 23.82 1.91 30.55
CA PHE A 562 23.14 3.15 30.20
C PHE A 562 23.66 3.69 28.86
N ALA A 563 22.79 4.34 28.11
CA ALA A 563 23.12 5.18 26.97
C ALA A 563 22.65 6.61 27.25
N LEU A 564 23.56 7.59 27.13
CA LEU A 564 23.30 9.00 27.37
C LEU A 564 23.42 9.79 26.07
N LEU A 565 22.33 10.43 25.68
CA LEU A 565 22.33 11.47 24.67
C LEU A 565 22.59 12.83 25.32
N VAL A 566 23.52 13.59 24.75
CA VAL A 566 23.73 15.01 25.03
C VAL A 566 23.55 15.76 23.71
N ASP A 567 22.61 16.70 23.69
CA ASP A 567 22.24 17.50 22.52
C ASP A 567 21.83 16.64 21.32
N ASP A 568 21.03 15.60 21.58
CA ASP A 568 20.58 14.60 20.60
C ASP A 568 21.73 13.77 19.96
N VAL A 569 22.92 13.74 20.57
CA VAL A 569 24.06 12.91 20.17
C VAL A 569 24.41 11.92 21.28
N GLU A 570 24.59 10.64 20.94
CA GLU A 570 25.05 9.63 21.89
C GLU A 570 26.48 9.93 22.32
N ARG A 571 26.68 10.30 23.58
CA ARG A 571 28.01 10.67 24.13
C ARG A 571 28.60 9.64 25.06
N TYR A 572 27.78 8.73 25.56
CA TYR A 572 28.23 7.75 26.53
C TYR A 572 27.39 6.49 26.48
N VAL A 573 28.08 5.34 26.52
CA VAL A 573 27.49 4.01 26.69
C VAL A 573 28.32 3.24 27.72
N GLY A 574 27.69 2.74 28.78
CA GLY A 574 28.38 1.94 29.81
C GLY A 574 27.67 1.90 31.17
N THR A 575 28.40 1.52 32.23
CA THR A 575 27.85 1.25 33.58
C THR A 575 28.02 2.38 34.60
N ALA A 576 28.76 3.45 34.27
CA ALA A 576 28.89 4.62 35.12
C ALA A 576 27.52 5.25 35.45
N LEU A 577 27.44 5.86 36.64
CA LEU A 577 26.26 6.53 37.18
C LEU A 577 26.38 8.06 37.12
N ASN A 578 27.38 8.55 36.40
CA ASN A 578 27.70 9.96 36.31
C ASN A 578 28.30 10.36 34.96
N TYR A 579 28.21 11.65 34.64
CA TYR A 579 28.81 12.24 33.44
C TYR A 579 29.31 13.66 33.73
N SER A 580 30.56 13.93 33.35
CA SER A 580 31.18 15.25 33.55
C SER A 580 30.76 16.24 32.46
N LEU A 581 30.43 17.48 32.84
CA LEU A 581 30.02 18.53 31.90
C LEU A 581 31.21 19.35 31.35
N THR A 582 32.45 18.99 31.68
CA THR A 582 33.66 19.76 31.34
C THR A 582 33.85 19.99 29.84
N ALA A 583 33.40 19.06 28.99
CA ALA A 583 33.57 19.14 27.54
C ALA A 583 32.46 19.93 26.82
N LEU A 584 31.45 20.41 27.55
CA LEU A 584 30.29 21.10 27.00
C LEU A 584 30.50 22.62 26.96
N GLU A 585 29.90 23.28 25.96
CA GLU A 585 30.06 24.71 25.73
C GLU A 585 29.29 25.54 26.76
N THR A 586 29.93 26.52 27.38
CA THR A 586 29.27 27.38 28.35
C THR A 586 28.45 28.46 27.65
N GLY A 587 27.24 28.74 28.13
CA GLY A 587 26.42 29.86 27.64
C GLY A 587 25.31 29.46 26.66
N ILE A 588 25.21 28.18 26.32
CA ILE A 588 24.09 27.59 25.57
C ILE A 588 23.38 26.53 26.42
N PRO A 589 22.07 26.28 26.20
CA PRO A 589 21.38 25.17 26.82
C PRO A 589 21.90 23.82 26.29
N HIS A 590 21.89 22.81 27.17
CA HIS A 590 22.22 21.44 26.83
C HIS A 590 21.07 20.50 27.20
N PHE A 591 20.78 19.54 26.33
CA PHE A 591 19.67 18.60 26.49
C PHE A 591 20.21 17.20 26.79
N PHE A 592 19.73 16.59 27.87
CA PHE A 592 20.18 15.28 28.33
C PHE A 592 19.05 14.27 28.27
N ARG A 593 19.30 13.10 27.67
CA ARG A 593 18.36 11.96 27.70
C ARG A 593 19.11 10.68 28.03
N LEU A 594 18.50 9.86 28.86
CA LEU A 594 19.13 8.66 29.39
C LEU A 594 18.21 7.46 29.14
N ALA A 595 18.79 6.38 28.64
CA ALA A 595 18.12 5.10 28.41
C ALA A 595 18.91 3.96 29.07
N PHE A 596 18.23 2.89 29.47
CA PHE A 596 18.91 1.65 29.85
C PHE A 596 19.41 0.91 28.61
N THR A 597 20.50 0.17 28.74
CA THR A 597 21.00 -0.72 27.68
C THR A 597 20.88 -2.18 28.07
N ASN A 598 20.73 -3.04 27.06
CA ASN A 598 20.94 -4.48 27.20
C ASN A 598 21.83 -4.95 26.05
N SER A 599 22.96 -5.59 26.39
CA SER A 599 23.97 -6.06 25.45
C SER A 599 24.49 -4.94 24.54
N GLY A 600 24.66 -3.73 25.09
CA GLY A 600 25.13 -2.56 24.36
C GLY A 600 24.11 -1.92 23.40
N THR A 601 22.86 -2.41 23.38
CA THR A 601 21.77 -1.77 22.62
C THR A 601 20.90 -0.97 23.58
N ALA A 602 20.71 0.32 23.32
CA ALA A 602 19.77 1.14 24.07
C ALA A 602 18.35 0.55 23.95
N GLY A 603 17.66 0.39 25.08
CA GLY A 603 16.24 0.12 25.09
C GLY A 603 15.52 1.32 24.47
N PRO A 604 14.79 1.18 23.35
CA PRO A 604 14.12 2.31 22.72
C PRO A 604 13.03 2.85 23.66
N SER A 605 13.33 4.02 24.23
CA SER A 605 12.48 4.79 25.15
C SER A 605 11.32 5.47 24.44
#